data_AF-B1IBK7-F1
#
_entry.id   AF-B1IBK7-F1
#
_cell.length_a   1.000
_cell.length_b   1.000
_cell.length_c   1.000
_cell.angle_alpha   90.00
_cell.angle_beta   90.00
_cell.angle_gamma   90.00
#
_symmetry.space_group_name_H-M   'P 1'
#
loop_
_entity.id
_entity.type
_entity.pdbx_description
1 polymer ?
#
loop_
_entity_poly.entity_id
_entity_poly.type
_entity_poly.pdbx_seq_one_letter_code
_entity_poly.pdbx_strand_id
1 'polypeptide(L)'
;MLNKEAKIIGFSAGALLLGEKVYVSPNDNSDHQIKIKNGLGLFSQFLISVHYDSWNDKANKDRAEELVNVPIIPLNDHSCLVLDKLGNIIEKID
;
A
#
# COMPACT_ATOMS: atom_id res chain seq x y z
N MET A 1 17.10 -5.04 10.86
CA MET A 1 16.22 -4.42 11.86
C MET A 1 16.32 -2.91 11.71
N LEU A 2 15.20 -2.21 11.61
CA LEU A 2 15.18 -0.75 11.62
C LEU A 2 15.57 -0.24 13.01
N ASN A 3 16.31 0.86 13.09
CA ASN A 3 16.66 1.48 14.37
C ASN A 3 15.38 1.85 15.14
N LYS A 4 15.34 1.57 16.46
CA LYS A 4 14.14 1.65 17.32
C LYS A 4 13.44 3.02 17.36
N GLU A 5 14.02 4.06 16.76
CA GLU A 5 13.49 5.44 16.75
C GLU A 5 13.44 6.07 15.34
N ALA A 6 13.83 5.34 14.30
CA ALA A 6 13.80 5.87 12.95
C ALA A 6 12.35 6.10 12.49
N LYS A 7 12.05 7.32 12.06
CA LYS A 7 10.82 7.62 11.31
C LYS A 7 10.99 7.14 9.89
N ILE A 8 10.00 6.43 9.37
CA ILE A 8 10.03 5.85 8.04
C ILE A 8 8.92 6.50 7.23
N ILE A 9 9.27 6.93 6.03
CA ILE A 9 8.36 7.63 5.14
C ILE A 9 8.49 6.94 3.78
N GLY A 10 7.35 6.54 3.21
CA GLY A 10 7.27 5.95 1.88
C GLY A 10 6.42 6.82 0.98
N PHE A 11 6.87 7.02 -0.26
CA PHE A 11 6.13 7.74 -1.31
C PHE A 11 5.93 6.81 -2.49
N SER A 12 4.72 6.78 -3.06
CA SER A 12 4.39 5.90 -4.20
C SER A 12 4.80 4.45 -3.94
N ALA A 13 5.62 3.83 -4.79
CA ALA A 13 6.17 2.48 -4.57
C ALA A 13 6.87 2.30 -3.21
N GLY A 14 7.47 3.37 -2.66
CA GLY A 14 8.05 3.36 -1.32
C GLY A 14 7.02 3.12 -0.22
N ALA A 15 5.79 3.62 -0.35
CA ALA A 15 4.70 3.36 0.61
C ALA A 15 4.24 1.90 0.54
N LEU A 16 4.13 1.37 -0.68
CA LEU A 16 3.75 -0.01 -0.94
C LEU A 16 4.70 -0.99 -0.24
N LEU A 17 6.02 -0.81 -0.44
CA LEU A 17 7.05 -1.72 0.07
C LEU A 17 7.10 -1.83 1.59
N LEU A 18 6.52 -0.89 2.34
CA LEU A 18 6.51 -0.95 3.81
C LEU A 18 5.62 -2.08 4.33
N GLY A 19 4.59 -2.52 3.60
CA GLY A 19 3.73 -3.63 4.01
C GLY A 19 4.45 -4.98 4.00
N GLU A 20 3.89 -5.98 4.67
CA GLU A 20 4.32 -7.39 4.58
C GLU A 20 4.01 -7.95 3.19
N LYS A 21 2.85 -7.58 2.65
CA LYS A 21 2.44 -7.83 1.28
C LYS A 21 2.24 -6.52 0.55
N VAL A 22 2.43 -6.57 -0.76
CA VAL A 22 2.34 -5.42 -1.66
C VAL A 22 1.37 -5.74 -2.77
N TYR A 23 0.39 -4.86 -2.97
CA TYR A 23 -0.44 -4.83 -4.17
C TYR A 23 0.26 -3.94 -5.20
N VAL A 24 0.52 -4.48 -6.39
CA VAL A 24 1.03 -3.73 -7.54
C VAL A 24 -0.07 -3.70 -8.58
N SER A 25 -0.56 -2.49 -8.88
CA SER A 25 -1.54 -2.26 -9.93
C SER A 25 -0.99 -2.71 -11.30
N PRO A 26 -1.86 -3.21 -12.21
CA PRO A 26 -1.55 -3.35 -13.64
C PRO A 26 -0.94 -2.10 -14.29
N ASN A 27 -1.21 -0.91 -13.75
CA ASN A 27 -0.66 0.35 -14.23
C ASN A 27 0.84 0.52 -13.92
N ASP A 28 1.36 -0.24 -12.95
CA ASP A 28 2.73 -0.10 -12.43
C ASP A 28 3.64 -1.29 -12.80
N ASN A 29 3.28 -2.05 -13.84
CA ASN A 29 4.14 -3.10 -14.35
C ASN A 29 3.92 -3.42 -15.82
N SER A 30 4.98 -3.85 -16.52
CA SER A 30 4.98 -4.13 -17.96
C SER A 30 4.04 -5.25 -18.42
N ASP A 31 3.63 -6.14 -17.51
CA ASP A 31 2.79 -7.28 -17.84
C ASP A 31 1.29 -6.93 -17.75
N HIS A 32 0.97 -5.73 -17.25
CA HIS A 32 -0.40 -5.24 -17.04
C HIS A 32 -1.27 -6.22 -16.25
N GLN A 33 -0.68 -6.90 -15.27
CA GLN A 33 -1.36 -7.84 -14.37
C GLN A 33 -1.35 -7.34 -12.93
N ILE A 34 -2.37 -7.72 -12.17
CA ILE A 34 -2.37 -7.57 -10.71
C ILE A 34 -1.27 -8.47 -10.14
N LYS A 35 -0.41 -7.91 -9.28
CA LYS A 35 0.63 -8.70 -8.59
C LYS A 35 0.53 -8.48 -7.10
N ILE A 36 0.51 -9.58 -6.35
CA ILE A 36 0.70 -9.59 -4.90
C ILE A 36 2.11 -10.10 -4.61
N LYS A 37 2.93 -9.27 -3.97
CA LYS A 37 4.35 -9.59 -3.67
C LYS A 37 4.66 -9.45 -2.18
N ASN A 38 5.80 -9.96 -1.75
CA ASN A 38 6.33 -9.70 -0.41
C ASN A 38 6.93 -8.28 -0.36
N GLY A 39 6.67 -7.55 0.72
CA GLY A 39 7.32 -6.28 1.03
C GLY A 39 8.31 -6.41 2.20
N LEU A 40 8.53 -5.31 2.92
CA LEU A 40 9.50 -5.20 4.01
C LEU A 40 8.93 -5.56 5.39
N GLY A 41 7.60 -5.64 5.54
CA GLY A 41 6.96 -6.17 6.74
C GLY A 41 6.90 -5.23 7.95
N LEU A 42 6.70 -3.92 7.74
CA LEU A 42 6.48 -2.97 8.83
C LEU A 42 5.02 -2.98 9.33
N PHE A 43 4.06 -3.35 8.48
CA PHE A 43 2.66 -3.56 8.82
C PHE A 43 2.10 -4.71 7.98
N SER A 44 1.04 -5.37 8.44
CA SER A 44 0.43 -6.53 7.77
C SER A 44 -1.10 -6.50 7.72
N GLN A 45 -1.70 -5.50 8.34
CA GLN A 45 -3.15 -5.37 8.54
C GLN A 45 -3.90 -4.91 7.27
N PHE A 46 -3.18 -4.37 6.28
CA PHE A 46 -3.73 -3.85 5.03
C PHE A 46 -2.66 -3.83 3.93
N LEU A 47 -3.09 -3.64 2.68
CA LEU A 47 -2.27 -3.28 1.53
C LEU A 47 -2.65 -1.85 1.08
N ILE A 48 -1.84 -1.23 0.24
CA ILE A 48 -2.08 0.14 -0.26
C ILE A 48 -2.27 0.10 -1.78
N SER A 49 -3.24 0.87 -2.30
CA SER A 49 -3.39 1.19 -3.72
C SER A 49 -3.00 2.65 -3.93
N VAL A 50 -1.78 2.90 -4.39
CA VAL A 50 -1.27 4.27 -4.64
C VAL A 50 -1.85 4.85 -5.92
N HIS A 51 -1.85 6.19 -6.01
CA HIS A 51 -2.36 6.94 -7.16
C HIS A 51 -3.80 6.57 -7.54
N TYR A 52 -4.62 6.18 -6.55
CA TYR A 52 -5.85 5.44 -6.79
C TYR A 52 -6.80 6.11 -7.80
N ASP A 53 -7.14 7.38 -7.58
CA ASP A 53 -8.02 8.12 -8.51
C ASP A 53 -7.29 8.45 -9.83
N SER A 54 -6.03 8.91 -9.76
CA SER A 54 -5.22 9.26 -10.93
C SER A 54 -5.00 8.10 -11.90
N TRP A 55 -4.96 6.87 -11.38
CA TRP A 55 -4.82 5.63 -12.15
C TRP A 55 -6.14 4.93 -12.44
N ASN A 56 -7.27 5.50 -11.96
CA ASN A 56 -8.60 4.88 -12.02
C ASN A 56 -8.56 3.42 -11.54
N ASP A 57 -7.87 3.17 -10.42
CA ASP A 57 -7.46 1.82 -10.04
C ASP A 57 -8.55 1.01 -9.34
N LYS A 58 -9.76 1.57 -9.21
CA LYS A 58 -10.90 0.95 -8.53
C LYS A 58 -11.15 -0.49 -8.95
N ALA A 59 -11.28 -0.75 -10.24
CA ALA A 59 -11.59 -2.09 -10.73
C ALA A 59 -10.46 -3.10 -10.49
N ASN A 60 -9.20 -2.65 -10.55
CA ASN A 60 -8.05 -3.52 -10.28
C ASN A 60 -7.93 -3.82 -8.79
N LYS A 61 -8.11 -2.80 -7.95
CA LYS A 61 -8.13 -2.90 -6.49
C LYS A 61 -9.25 -3.84 -6.03
N ASP A 62 -10.46 -3.69 -6.55
CA ASP A 62 -11.61 -4.55 -6.18
C ASP A 62 -11.32 -6.03 -6.54
N ARG A 63 -10.74 -6.29 -7.73
CA ARG A 63 -10.31 -7.65 -8.12
C ARG A 63 -9.15 -8.18 -7.26
N ALA A 64 -8.25 -7.31 -6.83
CA ALA A 64 -7.14 -7.69 -5.97
C ALA A 64 -7.61 -8.03 -4.55
N GLU A 65 -8.67 -7.39 -4.05
CA GLU A 65 -9.27 -7.73 -2.75
C GLU A 65 -9.82 -9.15 -2.70
N GLU A 66 -10.22 -9.74 -3.83
CA GLU A 66 -10.60 -11.16 -3.92
C GLU A 66 -9.40 -12.12 -3.72
N LEU A 67 -8.17 -11.63 -3.86
CA LEU A 67 -6.93 -12.42 -3.81
C LEU A 67 -6.22 -12.35 -2.45
N VAL A 68 -6.68 -11.49 -1.53
CA VAL A 68 -6.03 -11.22 -0.26
C VAL A 68 -7.03 -11.28 0.90
N ASN A 69 -6.54 -11.55 2.10
CA ASN A 69 -7.37 -11.66 3.31
C ASN A 69 -7.39 -10.38 4.16
N VAL A 70 -6.86 -9.28 3.64
CA VAL A 70 -6.76 -7.98 4.33
C VAL A 70 -7.19 -6.88 3.36
N PRO A 71 -7.74 -5.75 3.84
CA PRO A 71 -8.23 -4.69 2.96
C PRO A 71 -7.11 -4.04 2.14
N ILE A 72 -7.45 -3.53 0.97
CA ILE A 72 -6.59 -2.66 0.17
C ILE A 72 -7.06 -1.22 0.32
N ILE A 73 -6.24 -0.36 0.92
CA ILE A 73 -6.58 1.03 1.21
C ILE A 73 -6.21 1.92 0.01
N PRO A 74 -7.17 2.64 -0.59
CA PRO A 74 -6.91 3.66 -1.59
C PRO A 74 -6.08 4.82 -1.02
N LEU A 75 -5.05 5.23 -1.74
CA LEU A 75 -4.24 6.41 -1.45
C LEU A 75 -4.04 7.25 -2.72
N ASN A 76 -4.57 8.46 -2.71
CA ASN A 76 -4.46 9.47 -3.77
C ASN A 76 -3.14 10.26 -3.70
N ASP A 77 -2.80 10.98 -4.77
CA ASP A 77 -1.49 11.64 -4.97
C ASP A 77 -1.09 12.63 -3.87
N HIS A 78 -2.06 13.22 -3.18
CA HIS A 78 -1.87 14.21 -2.12
C HIS A 78 -2.29 13.73 -0.73
N SER A 79 -2.55 12.43 -0.60
CA SER A 79 -3.00 11.80 0.63
C SER A 79 -1.87 11.02 1.32
N CYS A 80 -1.97 10.80 2.63
CA CYS A 80 -1.03 9.96 3.36
C CYS A 80 -1.69 9.18 4.51
N LEU A 81 -1.03 8.09 4.91
CA LEU A 81 -1.37 7.32 6.10
C LEU A 81 -0.28 7.55 7.15
N VAL A 82 -0.71 7.89 8.36
CA VAL A 82 0.17 7.94 9.53
C VAL A 82 -0.08 6.70 10.37
N LEU A 83 1.00 6.01 10.73
CA LEU A 83 0.98 4.72 11.42
C LEU A 83 1.67 4.85 12.79
N ASP A 84 1.14 4.13 13.78
CA ASP A 84 1.86 3.92 15.04
C ASP A 84 2.97 2.88 14.90
N LYS A 85 3.70 2.62 16.00
CA LYS A 85 4.81 1.66 16.04
C LYS A 85 4.39 0.20 15.83
N LEU A 86 3.09 -0.10 15.88
CA LEU A 86 2.51 -1.43 15.68
C LEU A 86 1.90 -1.60 14.27
N GLY A 87 2.00 -0.56 13.43
CA GLY A 87 1.42 -0.55 12.09
C GLY A 87 -0.08 -0.26 12.07
N ASN A 88 -0.65 0.25 13.15
CA ASN A 88 -2.06 0.70 13.16
C ASN A 88 -2.16 2.10 12.57
N ILE A 89 -3.18 2.33 11.74
CA ILE A 89 -3.47 3.64 11.18
C ILE A 89 -4.00 4.54 12.30
N ILE A 90 -3.31 5.65 12.55
CA ILE A 90 -3.74 6.67 13.50
C ILE A 90 -4.35 7.90 12.83
N GLU A 91 -3.99 8.13 11.57
CA GLU A 91 -4.51 9.24 10.77
C GLU A 91 -4.48 8.88 9.28
N LYS A 92 -5.52 9.30 8.56
CA LYS A 92 -5.57 9.32 7.09
C LYS A 92 -5.83 10.76 6.68
N ILE A 93 -4.89 11.32 5.93
CA ILE A 93 -4.99 12.67 5.37
C ILE A 93 -5.36 12.48 3.90
N ASP A 94 -6.50 13.03 3.48
CA ASP A 94 -7.01 12.93 2.10
C ASP A 94 -6.63 14.14 1.23
#